data_AF-A0A0R2HZH7-F1
#
_entry.id   AF-A0A0R2HZH7-F1
#
_cell.length_a   1.000
_cell.length_b   1.000
_cell.length_c   1.000
_cell.angle_alpha   90.00
_cell.angle_beta   90.00
_cell.angle_gamma   90.00
#
_symmetry.space_group_name_H-M   'P 1'
#
loop_
_entity.id
_entity.type
_entity.pdbx_description
1 polymer ?
#
loop_
_entity_poly.entity_id
_entity_poly.type
_entity_poly.pdbx_seq_one_letter_code
_entity_poly.pdbx_strand_id
1 'polypeptide(L)'
;MNQPSSRQLNEEYLDSESELRQLKKTNQAIETAYSTFQHMQNKEKELWGKLHQLSRGTEAERSISRECDQLEEEQQFFNRKLVSGEEALEQLIRKKTAQRNQLEEDFLKASKVENECQESTTKN
;
A
#
# COMPACT_ATOMS: atom_id res chain seq x y z
N MET A 1 -15.60 26.38 21.43
CA MET A 1 -14.82 25.75 20.33
C MET A 1 -15.57 26.03 19.05
N ASN A 2 -14.97 26.71 18.08
CA ASN A 2 -15.60 26.96 16.78
C ASN A 2 -15.68 25.64 16.01
N GLN A 3 -16.88 25.23 15.60
CA GLN A 3 -17.04 24.10 14.69
C GLN A 3 -16.52 24.50 13.30
N PRO A 4 -15.80 23.61 12.58
CA PRO A 4 -15.36 23.87 11.22
C PRO A 4 -16.56 24.04 10.28
N SER A 5 -16.44 24.95 9.31
CA SER A 5 -17.52 25.21 8.34
C SER A 5 -17.67 24.05 7.36
N SER A 6 -18.83 23.91 6.72
CA SER A 6 -19.06 22.90 5.67
C SER A 6 -17.97 22.92 4.59
N ARG A 7 -17.57 24.12 4.16
CA ARG A 7 -16.48 24.31 3.19
C ARG A 7 -15.14 23.71 3.63
N GLN A 8 -14.73 23.91 4.88
CA GLN A 8 -13.46 23.41 5.41
C GLN A 8 -13.48 21.88 5.47
N LEU A 9 -14.59 21.29 5.93
CA LEU A 9 -14.77 19.84 5.97
C LEU A 9 -14.75 19.20 4.58
N ASN A 10 -15.32 19.87 3.58
CA ASN A 10 -15.28 19.40 2.20
C ASN A 10 -13.86 19.45 1.58
N GLU A 11 -13.09 20.50 1.87
CA GLU A 11 -11.69 20.59 1.46
C GLU A 11 -10.86 19.44 2.08
N GLU A 12 -10.99 19.21 3.38
CA GLU A 12 -10.33 18.10 4.08
C GLU A 12 -10.78 16.72 3.56
N TYR A 13 -12.06 16.56 3.22
CA TYR A 13 -12.58 15.33 2.62
C TYR A 13 -11.90 15.03 1.28
N LEU A 14 -11.82 16.02 0.40
CA LEU A 14 -11.23 15.86 -0.94
C LEU A 14 -9.74 15.53 -0.84
N ASP A 15 -9.03 16.13 0.10
CA ASP A 15 -7.62 15.81 0.38
C ASP A 15 -7.48 14.36 0.87
N SER A 16 -8.29 13.94 1.84
CA SER A 16 -8.28 12.57 2.35
C SER A 16 -8.68 11.54 1.28
N GLU A 17 -9.56 11.91 0.35
CA GLU A 17 -9.97 11.06 -0.76
C GLU A 17 -8.83 10.91 -1.77
N SER A 18 -8.15 12.00 -2.11
CA SER A 18 -6.97 12.02 -2.99
C SER A 18 -5.85 11.14 -2.45
N GLU A 19 -5.53 11.28 -1.16
CA GLU A 19 -4.54 10.44 -0.48
C GLU A 19 -4.92 8.96 -0.53
N LEU A 20 -6.19 8.61 -0.25
CA LEU A 20 -6.66 7.23 -0.30
C LEU A 20 -6.51 6.63 -1.71
N ARG A 21 -6.82 7.41 -2.76
CA ARG A 21 -6.61 6.97 -4.15
C ARG A 21 -5.14 6.69 -4.42
N GLN A 22 -4.24 7.53 -3.92
CA GLN A 22 -2.79 7.33 -4.10
C GLN A 22 -2.28 6.09 -3.35
N LEU A 23 -2.76 5.83 -2.14
CA LEU A 23 -2.39 4.63 -1.38
C LEU A 23 -2.86 3.35 -2.09
N LYS A 24 -4.07 3.34 -2.65
CA LYS A 24 -4.57 2.20 -3.44
C LYS A 24 -3.73 1.94 -4.69
N LYS A 25 -3.33 2.99 -5.41
CA LYS A 25 -2.41 2.87 -6.55
C LYS A 25 -1.06 2.29 -6.13
N THR A 26 -0.55 2.74 -4.98
CA THR A 26 0.72 2.25 -4.43
C THR A 26 0.62 0.76 -4.09
N ASN A 27 -0.49 0.31 -3.49
CA ASN A 27 -0.73 -1.10 -3.20
C ASN A 27 -0.68 -1.97 -4.47
N GLN A 28 -1.38 -1.54 -5.53
CA GLN A 28 -1.39 -2.25 -6.80
C GLN A 28 0.00 -2.30 -7.48
N ALA A 29 0.80 -1.23 -7.33
CA ALA A 29 2.16 -1.19 -7.82
C ALA A 29 3.07 -2.20 -7.09
N ILE A 30 2.90 -2.34 -5.76
CA ILE A 30 3.62 -3.32 -4.95
C ILE A 30 3.27 -4.75 -5.38
N GLU A 31 1.98 -5.06 -5.54
CA GLU A 31 1.52 -6.38 -6.01
C GLU A 31 2.15 -6.75 -7.37
N THR A 32 2.20 -5.78 -8.29
CA THR A 32 2.83 -5.97 -9.62
C THR A 32 4.34 -6.20 -9.52
N ALA A 33 5.02 -5.41 -8.69
CA ALA A 33 6.46 -5.55 -8.47
C ALA A 33 6.81 -6.90 -7.83
N TYR A 34 6.00 -7.35 -6.87
CA TYR A 34 6.17 -8.65 -6.22
C TYR A 34 6.03 -9.81 -7.21
N SER A 35 4.97 -9.80 -8.03
CA SER A 35 4.77 -10.84 -9.06
C SER A 35 5.94 -10.89 -10.05
N THR A 36 6.45 -9.71 -10.45
CA THR A 36 7.62 -9.60 -11.33
C THR A 36 8.87 -10.18 -10.68
N PHE A 37 9.11 -9.87 -9.41
CA PHE A 37 10.23 -10.39 -8.63
C PHE A 37 10.17 -11.92 -8.52
N GLN A 38 9.02 -12.49 -8.15
CA GLN A 38 8.84 -13.94 -8.06
C GLN A 38 9.13 -14.65 -9.39
N HIS A 39 8.69 -14.07 -10.51
CA HIS A 39 8.96 -14.62 -11.83
C HIS A 39 10.46 -14.63 -12.17
N MET A 40 11.16 -13.52 -11.90
CA MET A 40 12.61 -13.43 -12.15
C MET A 40 13.40 -14.38 -11.25
N GLN A 41 13.04 -14.45 -9.97
CA GLN A 41 13.66 -15.35 -9.01
C GLN A 41 13.51 -16.82 -9.42
N ASN A 42 12.34 -17.23 -9.91
CA ASN A 42 12.14 -18.61 -10.38
C ASN A 42 13.04 -18.92 -11.59
N LYS A 43 13.19 -17.98 -12.52
CA LYS A 43 14.10 -18.13 -13.67
C LYS A 43 15.56 -18.23 -13.23
N GLU A 44 15.96 -17.40 -12.28
CA GLU A 44 17.32 -17.42 -11.73
C GLU A 44 17.63 -18.76 -11.05
N LYS A 45 16.72 -19.26 -10.20
CA LYS A 45 16.84 -20.60 -9.59
C LYS A 45 16.97 -21.71 -10.64
N GLU A 46 16.21 -21.64 -11.73
CA GLU A 46 16.29 -22.61 -12.82
C GLU A 46 17.69 -22.61 -13.49
N LEU A 47 18.24 -21.42 -13.75
CA LEU A 47 19.57 -21.27 -14.35
C LEU A 47 20.67 -21.80 -13.43
N TRP A 48 20.63 -21.46 -12.15
CA TRP A 48 21.58 -21.98 -11.16
C TRP A 48 21.47 -23.50 -11.01
N GLY A 49 20.26 -24.05 -11.04
CA GLY A 49 20.05 -25.50 -11.04
C GLY A 49 20.70 -26.19 -12.24
N LYS A 50 20.60 -25.61 -13.45
CA LYS A 50 21.26 -26.12 -14.65
C LYS A 50 22.79 -26.02 -14.54
N LEU A 51 23.31 -24.90 -14.05
CA LEU A 51 24.75 -24.71 -13.82
C LEU A 51 25.30 -25.74 -12.83
N HIS A 52 24.59 -25.97 -11.73
CA HIS A 52 24.97 -26.96 -10.72
C HIS A 52 25.09 -28.38 -11.30
N GLN A 53 24.12 -28.79 -12.13
CA GLN A 53 24.16 -30.09 -12.82
C GLN A 53 25.39 -30.22 -13.73
N LEU A 54 25.75 -29.15 -14.44
CA LEU A 54 26.89 -29.13 -15.36
C LEU A 54 28.25 -29.05 -14.63
N SER A 55 28.29 -28.46 -13.43
CA SER A 55 29.52 -28.25 -12.66
C SER A 55 29.81 -29.37 -11.66
N ARG A 56 29.03 -30.45 -11.65
CA ARG A 56 29.08 -31.50 -10.61
C ARG A 56 30.49 -32.10 -10.45
N GLY A 57 30.95 -32.24 -9.21
CA GLY A 57 32.27 -32.76 -8.85
C GLY A 57 33.41 -31.76 -8.93
N THR A 58 33.14 -30.49 -9.24
CA THR A 58 34.16 -29.43 -9.37
C THR A 58 34.11 -28.44 -8.21
N GLU A 59 35.15 -27.62 -8.06
CA GLU A 59 35.13 -26.51 -7.10
C GLU A 59 34.07 -25.45 -7.43
N ALA A 60 33.69 -25.34 -8.71
CA ALA A 60 32.57 -24.50 -9.13
C ALA A 60 31.22 -24.99 -8.57
N GLU A 61 31.05 -26.30 -8.33
CA GLU A 61 29.85 -26.84 -7.64
C GLU A 61 29.67 -26.21 -6.26
N ARG A 62 30.74 -26.17 -5.47
CA ARG A 62 30.72 -25.59 -4.12
C ARG A 62 30.44 -24.10 -4.15
N SER A 63 30.95 -23.40 -5.17
CA SER A 63 30.65 -21.98 -5.39
C SER A 63 29.17 -21.77 -5.72
N ILE A 64 28.61 -22.58 -6.62
CA ILE A 64 27.21 -22.52 -7.02
C ILE A 64 26.29 -22.82 -5.83
N SER A 65 26.61 -23.82 -5.00
CA SER A 65 25.81 -24.11 -3.80
C SER A 65 25.75 -22.92 -2.85
N ARG A 66 26.88 -22.23 -2.60
CA ARG A 66 26.90 -21.04 -1.75
C ARG A 66 26.06 -19.89 -2.31
N GLU A 67 26.14 -19.66 -3.62
CA GLU A 67 25.31 -18.65 -4.30
C GLU A 67 23.82 -18.97 -4.17
N CYS A 68 23.43 -20.24 -4.34
CA CYS A 68 22.05 -20.68 -4.11
C CYS A 68 21.58 -20.44 -2.67
N ASP A 69 22.41 -20.76 -1.68
CA ASP A 69 22.10 -20.52 -0.27
C ASP A 69 21.90 -19.02 0.01
N GLN A 70 22.79 -18.17 -0.53
CA GLN A 70 22.68 -16.72 -0.40
C GLN A 70 21.40 -16.17 -1.04
N LEU A 71 21.06 -16.63 -2.25
CA LEU A 71 19.81 -16.22 -2.93
C LEU A 71 18.56 -16.61 -2.12
N GLU A 72 18.61 -17.73 -1.39
CA GLU A 72 17.51 -18.15 -0.54
C GLU A 72 17.40 -17.28 0.72
N GLU A 73 18.51 -16.88 1.32
CA GLU A 73 18.52 -15.91 2.43
C GLU A 73 17.98 -14.54 1.99
N GLU A 74 18.41 -14.04 0.82
CA GLU A 74 17.93 -12.79 0.24
C GLU A 74 16.43 -12.83 -0.06
N GLN A 75 15.93 -13.97 -0.58
CA GLN A 75 14.51 -14.22 -0.78
C GLN A 75 13.72 -14.08 0.53
N GLN A 76 14.19 -14.74 1.59
CA GLN A 76 13.53 -14.74 2.88
C GLN A 76 13.54 -13.33 3.49
N PHE A 77 14.65 -12.62 3.39
CA PHE A 77 14.77 -11.25 3.87
C PHE A 77 13.79 -10.31 3.14
N PHE A 78 13.76 -10.37 1.81
CA PHE A 78 12.84 -9.59 1.00
C PHE A 78 11.38 -9.86 1.36
N ASN A 79 10.98 -11.14 1.46
CA ASN A 79 9.62 -11.53 1.82
C ASN A 79 9.20 -10.99 3.20
N ARG A 80 10.08 -11.05 4.20
CA ARG A 80 9.79 -10.48 5.53
C ARG A 80 9.56 -8.97 5.47
N LYS A 81 10.37 -8.25 4.68
CA LYS A 81 10.22 -6.80 4.49
C LYS A 81 8.94 -6.45 3.74
N LEU A 82 8.60 -7.24 2.72
CA LEU A 82 7.37 -7.06 1.96
C LEU A 82 6.13 -7.20 2.84
N VAL A 83 6.02 -8.30 3.59
CA VAL A 83 4.88 -8.56 4.48
C VAL A 83 4.71 -7.43 5.50
N SER A 84 5.79 -7.01 6.16
CA SER A 84 5.75 -5.89 7.10
C SER A 84 5.32 -4.57 6.44
N GLY A 85 5.73 -4.34 5.19
CA GLY A 85 5.34 -3.15 4.43
C GLY A 85 3.87 -3.18 4.00
N GLU A 86 3.37 -4.33 3.54
CA GLU A 86 1.97 -4.56 3.17
C GLU A 86 1.04 -4.37 4.37
N GLU A 87 1.38 -4.93 5.53
CA GLU A 87 0.63 -4.72 6.77
C GLU A 87 0.55 -3.24 7.17
N ALA A 88 1.66 -2.51 7.07
CA ALA A 88 1.70 -1.08 7.38
C ALA A 88 0.85 -0.26 6.38
N LEU A 89 0.92 -0.60 5.10
CA LEU A 89 0.12 0.05 4.06
C LEU A 89 -1.37 -0.23 4.25
N GLU A 90 -1.75 -1.46 4.58
CA GLU A 90 -3.14 -1.84 4.83
C GLU A 90 -3.72 -1.08 6.04
N GLN A 91 -2.95 -0.98 7.14
CA GLN A 91 -3.34 -0.18 8.30
C GLN A 91 -3.55 1.29 7.93
N LEU A 92 -2.68 1.86 7.10
CA LEU A 92 -2.80 3.24 6.64
C LEU A 92 -4.04 3.45 5.77
N ILE A 93 -4.32 2.54 4.85
CA ILE A 93 -5.53 2.55 4.00
C ILE A 93 -6.79 2.49 4.88
N ARG A 94 -6.82 1.59 5.87
CA ARG A 94 -7.95 1.48 6.81
C ARG A 94 -8.15 2.78 7.59
N LYS A 95 -7.08 3.35 8.15
CA LYS A 95 -7.12 4.62 8.88
C LYS A 95 -7.64 5.77 8.00
N LYS A 96 -7.11 5.90 6.78
CA LYS A 96 -7.51 6.97 5.85
C LYS A 96 -8.94 6.80 5.34
N THR A 97 -9.40 5.56 5.18
CA THR A 97 -10.80 5.28 4.86
C THR A 97 -11.72 5.73 6.01
N ALA A 98 -11.38 5.40 7.26
CA ALA A 98 -12.17 5.84 8.40
C ALA A 98 -12.20 7.38 8.53
N GLN A 99 -11.06 8.04 8.34
CA GLN A 99 -10.97 9.51 8.33
C GLN A 99 -11.88 10.11 7.24
N ARG A 100 -11.82 9.57 6.02
CA ARG A 100 -12.65 10.01 4.89
C ARG A 100 -14.15 9.87 5.18
N ASN A 101 -14.57 8.72 5.74
CA ASN A 101 -15.97 8.49 6.10
C ASN A 101 -16.45 9.50 7.15
N GLN A 102 -15.63 9.78 8.16
CA GLN A 102 -15.96 10.73 9.22
C GLN A 102 -16.13 12.16 8.67
N LEU A 103 -15.20 12.61 7.83
CA LEU A 103 -15.27 13.93 7.19
C LEU A 103 -16.52 14.09 6.32
N GLU A 104 -16.92 13.03 5.62
CA GLU A 104 -18.15 12.99 4.81
C GLU A 104 -19.39 13.17 5.68
N GLU A 105 -19.49 12.42 6.79
CA GLU A 105 -20.60 12.55 7.73
C GLU A 105 -20.67 13.93 8.37
N ASP A 106 -19.53 14.50 8.77
CA ASP A 106 -19.46 15.80 9.41
C ASP A 106 -19.81 16.92 8.43
N PHE A 107 -19.36 16.82 7.18
CA PHE A 107 -19.76 17.72 6.10
C PHE A 107 -21.28 17.72 5.87
N LEU A 108 -21.90 16.53 5.82
CA LEU A 108 -23.35 16.39 5.63
C LEU A 108 -24.13 16.99 6.81
N LYS A 109 -23.63 16.85 8.05
CA LYS A 109 -24.25 17.47 9.24
C LYS A 109 -24.12 18.99 9.20
N ALA A 110 -22.92 19.52 8.94
CA ALA A 110 -22.66 20.96 8.87
C ALA A 110 -23.53 21.63 7.78
N SER A 111 -23.62 21.02 6.60
CA SER A 111 -24.42 21.53 5.49
C SER A 111 -25.92 21.60 5.81
N LYS A 112 -26.46 20.60 6.53
CA LYS A 112 -27.87 20.61 6.97
C LYS A 112 -28.13 21.76 7.95
N VAL A 113 -27.27 21.95 8.94
CA VAL A 113 -27.39 23.03 9.93
C VAL A 113 -27.30 24.40 9.26
N GLU A 114 -26.36 24.59 8.33
CA GLU A 114 -26.22 25.83 7.58
C GLU A 114 -27.48 26.15 6.74
N ASN A 115 -28.06 25.15 6.09
CA ASN A 115 -29.30 25.31 5.32
C ASN A 115 -30.51 25.65 6.21
N GLU A 116 -30.67 24.97 7.36
CA GLU A 116 -31.75 25.25 8.33
C GLU A 116 -31.65 26.67 8.92
N CYS A 117 -30.42 27.17 9.17
CA CYS A 117 -30.18 28.56 9.57
C CYS A 117 -30.55 29.55 8.45
N GLN A 118 -30.19 29.27 7.20
CA GLN A 118 -30.54 30.14 6.07
C GLN A 118 -32.05 30.24 5.86
N GLU A 119 -32.78 29.13 5.93
CA GLU A 119 -34.24 29.08 5.79
C GLU A 119 -34.98 29.84 6.91
N SER A 120 -34.44 29.82 8.13
CA SER A 120 -35.03 30.56 9.26
C SER A 120 -34.77 32.06 9.20
N THR A 121 -33.65 32.50 8.60
CA THR A 121 -33.39 33.92 8.33
C THR A 121 -34.13 34.51 7.12
N THR A 122 -34.64 33.69 6.21
CA THR A 122 -35.39 34.17 5.02
C THR A 122 -36.92 34.21 5.21
N LYS A 123 -37.44 33.68 6.32
CA LYS A 123 -38.88 33.64 6.66
C LYS A 123 -39.34 34.73 7.65
N ASN A 124 -38.44 35.60 8.09
CA ASN A 124 -38.73 36.80 8.89
C ASN A 124 -38.53 38.07 8.05
#